data_AF-A0A7X9GPW7-F1
#
_entry.id   AF-A0A7X9GPW7-F1
#
_cell.length_a   1.000
_cell.length_b   1.000
_cell.length_c   1.000
_cell.angle_alpha   90.00
_cell.angle_beta   90.00
_cell.angle_gamma   90.00
#
_symmetry.space_group_name_H-M   'P 1'
#
loop_
_entity.id
_entity.type
_entity.pdbx_description
1 polymer ?
#
loop_
_entity_poly.entity_id
_entity_poly.type
_entity_poly.pdbx_seq_one_letter_code
_entity_poly.pdbx_strand_id
1 'polypeptide(L)'
;MKGLIRVLINWFTPHEMLTYNCLYNFIIGSRGGGKSFGTLDFCISQYLKHGRQFIYLRRYQTEMDDSLPTLFDAIKQAGKYPDHELTVKGGNLYCDGKTMGFAVALSTSMKRKSVNYSNVWYIIFEEFMVDGVTSRYLGQGTKEVSVFENFYETVARLRDNVRVFF
;
A
#
# COMPACT_ATOMS: atom_id res chain seq x y z
N MET A 1 23.62 -24.91 -25.94
CA MET A 1 22.46 -24.23 -25.33
C MET A 1 22.53 -24.45 -23.82
N LYS A 2 23.01 -23.45 -23.05
CA LYS A 2 22.93 -23.49 -21.59
C LYS A 2 21.58 -22.88 -21.21
N GLY A 3 20.68 -23.70 -20.69
CA GLY A 3 19.40 -23.24 -20.15
C GLY A 3 19.66 -22.19 -19.07
N LEU A 4 19.10 -21.00 -19.27
CA LEU A 4 19.12 -19.92 -18.29
C LEU A 4 18.30 -20.43 -17.09
N ILE A 5 18.97 -20.84 -16.01
CA ILE A 5 18.31 -21.05 -14.73
C ILE A 5 17.79 -19.66 -14.33
N ARG A 6 16.50 -19.42 -14.57
CA ARG A 6 15.81 -18.23 -14.08
C ARG A 6 15.79 -18.39 -12.57
N VAL A 7 16.76 -17.77 -11.90
CA VAL A 7 16.72 -17.62 -10.44
C VAL A 7 15.42 -16.88 -10.15
N LEU A 8 14.42 -17.62 -9.67
CA LEU A 8 13.22 -17.02 -9.10
C LEU A 8 13.69 -16.33 -7.82
N ILE A 9 14.01 -15.05 -7.93
CA ILE A 9 14.27 -14.22 -6.76
C ILE A 9 13.00 -14.28 -5.92
N ASN A 10 13.09 -14.90 -4.75
CA ASN A 10 11.99 -14.96 -3.82
C ASN A 10 11.88 -13.61 -3.12
N TRP A 11 11.05 -12.74 -3.68
CA TRP A 11 10.75 -11.45 -3.07
C TRP A 11 9.90 -11.66 -1.81
N PHE A 12 10.01 -10.73 -0.86
CA PHE A 12 9.15 -10.72 0.33
C PHE A 12 7.67 -10.91 -0.03
N THR A 13 6.94 -11.65 0.81
CA THR A 13 5.48 -11.81 0.71
C THR A 13 4.84 -11.70 2.10
N PRO A 14 3.68 -11.03 2.23
CA PRO A 14 3.01 -10.88 3.52
C PRO A 14 2.21 -12.12 3.97
N HIS A 15 2.18 -13.21 3.20
CA HIS A 15 1.31 -14.36 3.47
C HIS A 15 1.48 -14.96 4.87
N GLU A 16 2.72 -15.24 5.29
CA GLU A 16 3.00 -15.82 6.61
C GLU A 16 2.64 -14.85 7.73
N MET A 17 3.01 -13.57 7.59
CA MET A 17 2.68 -12.56 8.59
C MET A 17 1.15 -12.37 8.74
N LEU A 18 0.37 -12.52 7.68
CA LEU A 18 -1.08 -12.44 7.77
C LEU A 18 -1.73 -13.62 8.52
N THR A 19 -1.05 -14.77 8.68
CA THR A 19 -1.61 -15.91 9.45
C THR A 19 -1.71 -15.62 10.95
N TYR A 20 -0.95 -14.64 11.45
CA TYR A 20 -1.03 -14.19 12.84
C TYR A 20 -2.27 -13.34 13.14
N ASN A 21 -3.02 -12.95 12.10
CA ASN A 21 -4.28 -12.19 12.21
C ASN A 21 -4.14 -10.86 12.98
N CYS A 22 -2.95 -10.25 12.95
CA CYS A 22 -2.69 -8.97 13.60
C CYS A 22 -3.27 -7.80 12.79
N LEU A 23 -3.88 -6.84 13.49
CA LEU A 23 -4.44 -5.63 12.89
C LEU A 23 -3.36 -4.79 12.20
N TYR A 24 -2.28 -4.50 12.92
CA TYR A 24 -1.14 -3.70 12.50
C TYR A 24 0.10 -4.57 12.38
N ASN A 25 0.74 -4.50 11.21
CA ASN A 25 1.88 -5.35 10.89
C ASN A 25 3.04 -4.47 10.42
N PHE A 26 4.11 -4.42 11.21
CA PHE A 26 5.28 -3.58 10.95
C PHE A 26 6.37 -4.41 10.27
N ILE A 27 6.65 -4.14 9.00
CA ILE A 27 7.60 -4.89 8.16
C ILE A 27 8.90 -4.08 8.05
N ILE A 28 9.83 -4.34 8.95
CA ILE A 28 11.15 -3.68 8.97
C ILE A 28 12.21 -4.62 8.39
N GLY A 29 13.09 -4.10 7.55
CA GLY A 29 14.19 -4.86 6.97
C GLY A 29 15.01 -4.03 5.99
N SER A 30 16.02 -4.63 5.36
CA SER A 30 16.92 -3.94 4.42
C SER A 30 16.19 -3.29 3.25
N ARG A 31 16.74 -2.17 2.75
CA ARG A 31 16.34 -1.59 1.45
C ARG A 31 16.59 -2.62 0.35
N GLY A 32 15.70 -2.66 -0.64
CA GLY A 32 15.78 -3.64 -1.72
C GLY A 32 15.31 -5.06 -1.36
N GLY A 33 14.86 -5.34 -0.13
CA GLY A 33 14.33 -6.65 0.27
C GLY A 33 12.94 -7.02 -0.32
N GLY A 34 12.41 -6.21 -1.25
CA GLY A 34 11.13 -6.49 -1.92
C GLY A 34 9.87 -6.22 -1.10
N LYS A 35 9.96 -5.48 0.03
CA LYS A 35 8.81 -5.20 0.91
C LYS A 35 7.66 -4.49 0.20
N SER A 36 7.92 -3.30 -0.36
CA SER A 36 6.91 -2.52 -1.09
C SER A 36 6.36 -3.29 -2.29
N PHE A 37 7.25 -3.98 -3.04
CA PHE A 37 6.84 -4.82 -4.16
C PHE A 37 5.91 -5.96 -3.72
N GLY A 38 6.26 -6.68 -2.65
CA GLY A 38 5.52 -7.82 -2.14
C GLY A 38 4.16 -7.47 -1.55
N THR A 39 4.05 -6.38 -0.80
CA THR A 39 2.77 -5.90 -0.27
C THR A 39 1.86 -5.37 -1.38
N LEU A 40 2.40 -4.61 -2.33
CA LEU A 40 1.64 -4.12 -3.48
C LEU A 40 1.13 -5.27 -4.36
N ASP A 41 2.02 -6.22 -4.69
CA ASP A 41 1.67 -7.42 -5.45
C ASP A 41 0.57 -8.23 -4.75
N PHE A 42 0.71 -8.45 -3.45
CA PHE A 42 -0.31 -9.13 -2.67
C PHE A 42 -1.66 -8.42 -2.79
N CYS A 43 -1.73 -7.11 -2.56
CA CYS A 43 -2.96 -6.33 -2.64
C CYS A 43 -3.61 -6.36 -4.03
N ILE A 44 -2.82 -6.25 -5.11
CA ILE A 44 -3.31 -6.40 -6.49
C ILE A 44 -3.91 -7.79 -6.69
N SER A 45 -3.22 -8.84 -6.24
CA SER A 45 -3.73 -10.22 -6.35
C SER A 45 -5.04 -10.42 -5.58
N GLN A 46 -5.20 -9.77 -4.43
CA GLN A 46 -6.44 -9.83 -3.63
C GLN A 46 -7.60 -9.11 -4.32
N TYR A 47 -7.32 -8.01 -5.01
CA TYR A 47 -8.32 -7.35 -5.84
C TYR A 47 -8.75 -8.24 -7.01
N LEU A 48 -7.80 -8.80 -7.76
CA LEU A 48 -8.12 -9.65 -8.92
C LEU A 48 -8.90 -10.90 -8.53
N LYS A 49 -8.57 -11.53 -7.39
CA LYS A 49 -9.22 -12.78 -6.94
C LYS A 49 -10.55 -12.55 -6.23
N HIS A 50 -10.68 -11.45 -5.49
CA HIS A 50 -11.77 -11.29 -4.51
C HIS A 50 -12.42 -9.91 -4.55
N GLY A 51 -11.98 -9.01 -5.43
CA GLY A 51 -12.43 -7.62 -5.47
C GLY A 51 -12.02 -6.80 -4.25
N ARG A 52 -11.09 -7.28 -3.41
CA ARG A 52 -10.65 -6.59 -2.19
C ARG A 52 -9.81 -5.37 -2.56
N GLN A 53 -10.33 -4.17 -2.29
CA GLN A 53 -9.60 -2.94 -2.56
C GLN A 53 -8.55 -2.66 -1.49
N PHE A 54 -7.61 -1.77 -1.82
CA PHE A 54 -6.58 -1.34 -0.89
C PHE A 54 -6.35 0.17 -0.89
N ILE A 55 -5.67 0.66 0.14
CA ILE A 55 -5.18 2.02 0.22
C ILE A 55 -3.66 1.99 0.18
N TYR A 56 -3.07 2.81 -0.68
CA TYR A 56 -1.66 3.18 -0.64
C TYR A 56 -1.54 4.50 0.10
N LEU A 57 -0.94 4.47 1.28
CA LEU A 57 -0.85 5.56 2.23
C LEU A 57 0.59 6.05 2.31
N ARG A 58 0.79 7.35 2.12
CA ARG A 58 2.05 8.06 2.42
C ARG A 58 1.77 9.10 3.50
N ARG A 59 2.81 9.61 4.16
CA ARG A 59 2.63 10.59 5.22
C ARG A 59 2.24 11.95 4.66
N TYR A 60 2.98 12.45 3.68
CA TYR A 60 2.75 13.74 3.05
C TYR A 60 2.25 13.63 1.61
N GLN A 61 1.55 14.67 1.14
CA GLN A 61 1.08 14.75 -0.25
C GLN A 61 2.27 14.80 -1.22
N THR A 62 3.36 15.48 -0.87
CA THR A 62 4.58 15.53 -1.70
C THR A 62 5.22 14.15 -1.88
N GLU A 63 5.37 13.37 -0.80
CA GLU A 63 5.86 11.98 -0.86
C GLU A 63 4.95 11.08 -1.72
N MET A 64 3.65 11.35 -1.68
CA MET A 64 2.66 10.66 -2.51
C MET A 64 2.81 11.04 -3.99
N ASP A 65 2.95 12.33 -4.28
CA ASP A 65 3.10 12.85 -5.64
C ASP A 65 4.41 12.35 -6.29
N ASP A 66 5.46 12.14 -5.50
CA ASP A 66 6.74 11.57 -5.97
C ASP A 66 6.63 10.06 -6.29
N SER A 67 5.87 9.30 -5.50
CA SER A 67 5.81 7.84 -5.62
C SER A 67 4.70 7.32 -6.55
N LEU A 68 3.60 8.05 -6.70
CA LEU A 68 2.45 7.61 -7.50
C LEU A 68 2.74 7.37 -8.99
N PRO A 69 3.52 8.22 -9.70
CA PRO A 69 3.72 8.08 -11.14
C PRO A 69 4.34 6.73 -11.53
N THR A 70 5.17 6.17 -10.65
CA THR A 70 5.95 4.94 -10.90
C THR A 70 5.50 3.76 -10.04
N LEU A 71 4.38 3.89 -9.31
CA LEU A 71 3.91 2.92 -8.32
C LEU A 71 3.85 1.48 -8.87
N PHE A 72 3.39 1.31 -10.12
CA PHE A 72 3.23 -0.01 -10.74
C PHE A 72 4.40 -0.45 -11.61
N ASP A 73 5.46 0.35 -11.74
CA ASP A 73 6.53 0.08 -12.70
C ASP A 73 7.28 -1.20 -12.36
N ALA A 74 7.62 -1.41 -11.09
CA ALA A 74 8.29 -2.64 -10.66
C ALA A 74 7.43 -3.90 -10.91
N ILE A 75 6.11 -3.80 -10.70
CA ILE A 75 5.15 -4.88 -10.99
C ILE A 75 5.14 -5.20 -12.49
N LYS A 76 5.04 -4.17 -13.34
CA LYS A 76 5.05 -4.29 -14.80
C LYS A 76 6.37 -4.83 -15.34
N GLN A 77 7.50 -4.32 -14.84
CA GLN A 77 8.85 -4.79 -15.21
C GLN A 77 9.09 -6.24 -14.82
N ALA A 78 8.50 -6.71 -13.70
CA ALA A 78 8.53 -8.11 -13.32
C ALA A 78 7.66 -9.02 -14.21
N GLY A 79 6.91 -8.46 -15.16
CA GLY A 79 5.99 -9.18 -16.04
C GLY A 79 4.77 -9.72 -15.33
N LYS A 80 4.38 -9.12 -14.19
CA LYS A 80 3.19 -9.53 -13.44
C LYS A 80 1.94 -8.90 -14.04
N TYR A 81 0.85 -9.68 -14.05
CA TYR A 81 -0.46 -9.28 -14.54
C TYR A 81 -0.43 -8.77 -16.00
N PRO A 82 0.15 -9.52 -16.97
CA PRO A 82 0.34 -9.03 -18.34
C PRO A 82 -0.98 -8.74 -19.07
N ASP A 83 -2.07 -9.38 -18.66
CA ASP A 83 -3.40 -9.22 -19.25
C ASP A 83 -4.24 -8.12 -18.59
N HIS A 84 -3.66 -7.39 -17.63
CA HIS A 84 -4.36 -6.36 -16.86
C HIS A 84 -3.69 -4.99 -16.97
N GLU A 85 -4.50 -3.96 -17.16
CA GLU A 85 -4.04 -2.57 -17.21
C GLU A 85 -4.06 -1.94 -15.81
N LEU A 86 -2.88 -1.73 -15.23
CA LEU A 86 -2.70 -1.04 -13.95
C LEU A 86 -2.36 0.44 -14.15
N THR A 87 -3.22 1.34 -13.66
CA THR A 87 -3.09 2.79 -13.86
C THR A 87 -3.39 3.61 -12.61
N VAL A 88 -2.87 4.84 -12.58
CA VAL A 88 -3.13 5.84 -11.54
C VAL A 88 -3.81 7.06 -12.18
N LYS A 89 -4.92 7.53 -11.62
CA LYS A 89 -5.60 8.75 -12.08
C LYS A 89 -6.27 9.49 -10.93
N GLY A 90 -5.90 10.76 -10.73
CA GLY A 90 -6.55 11.65 -9.77
C GLY A 90 -6.54 11.15 -8.31
N GLY A 91 -5.52 10.38 -7.92
CA GLY A 91 -5.42 9.77 -6.59
C GLY A 91 -6.17 8.43 -6.42
N ASN A 92 -6.76 7.90 -7.48
CA ASN A 92 -7.32 6.55 -7.50
C ASN A 92 -6.38 5.60 -8.27
N LEU A 93 -6.38 4.34 -7.85
CA LEU A 93 -5.64 3.24 -8.45
C LEU A 93 -6.63 2.34 -9.19
N TYR A 94 -6.35 2.02 -10.44
CA TYR A 94 -7.25 1.28 -11.32
C TYR A 94 -6.60 -0.01 -11.83
N CYS A 95 -7.45 -1.02 -12.02
CA CYS A 95 -7.17 -2.23 -12.78
C CYS A 95 -8.29 -2.37 -13.82
N ASP A 96 -7.96 -2.39 -15.11
CA ASP A 96 -8.90 -2.49 -16.22
C ASP A 96 -10.04 -1.44 -16.15
N GLY A 97 -9.66 -0.20 -15.81
CA GLY A 97 -10.58 0.93 -15.66
C GLY A 97 -11.47 0.90 -14.41
N LYS A 98 -11.40 -0.14 -13.58
CA LYS A 98 -12.15 -0.26 -12.32
C LYS A 98 -11.29 0.13 -11.12
N THR A 99 -11.86 0.84 -10.16
CA THR A 99 -11.15 1.25 -8.95
C THR A 99 -10.72 0.02 -8.14
N MET A 100 -9.41 -0.16 -8.03
CA MET A 100 -8.75 -1.21 -7.25
C MET A 100 -8.24 -0.67 -5.92
N GLY A 101 -7.94 0.62 -5.84
CA GLY A 101 -7.48 1.22 -4.60
C GLY A 101 -7.43 2.74 -4.64
N PHE A 102 -6.93 3.30 -3.55
CA PHE A 102 -6.90 4.74 -3.32
C PHE A 102 -5.52 5.16 -2.84
N ALA A 103 -5.00 6.26 -3.38
CA ALA A 103 -3.81 6.91 -2.92
C ALA A 103 -4.19 8.05 -1.95
N VAL A 104 -3.78 7.91 -0.70
CA VAL A 104 -4.13 8.85 0.38
C VAL A 104 -2.86 9.39 1.05
N ALA A 105 -2.79 10.69 1.26
CA ALA A 105 -1.78 11.29 2.13
C ALA A 105 -2.36 11.46 3.54
N LEU A 106 -1.68 10.92 4.56
CA LEU A 106 -2.14 10.97 5.95
C LEU A 106 -2.30 12.41 6.44
N SER A 107 -1.40 13.32 6.03
CA SER A 107 -1.44 14.74 6.38
C SER A 107 -2.71 15.48 5.91
N THR A 108 -3.41 14.95 4.90
CA THR A 108 -4.65 15.54 4.35
C THR A 108 -5.87 14.62 4.45
N SER A 109 -5.72 13.43 5.03
CA SER A 109 -6.73 12.37 5.05
C SER A 109 -8.05 12.81 5.72
N MET A 110 -7.95 13.65 6.75
CA MET A 110 -9.11 14.19 7.47
C MET A 110 -10.05 15.04 6.60
N LYS A 111 -9.57 15.56 5.45
CA LYS A 111 -10.38 16.31 4.48
C LYS A 111 -11.11 15.39 3.48
N ARG A 112 -10.75 14.11 3.39
CA ARG A 112 -11.25 13.15 2.38
C ARG A 112 -12.25 12.12 2.96
N LYS A 113 -12.98 12.47 4.02
CA LYS A 113 -13.92 11.56 4.71
C LYS A 113 -15.14 11.13 3.87
N SER A 114 -15.42 11.82 2.77
CA SER A 114 -16.55 11.52 1.87
C SER A 114 -16.29 10.34 0.93
N VAL A 115 -15.04 9.86 0.82
CA VAL A 115 -14.71 8.70 -0.01
C VAL A 115 -15.26 7.42 0.63
N ASN A 116 -15.90 6.57 -0.18
CA ASN A 116 -16.39 5.29 0.28
C ASN A 116 -15.28 4.24 0.28
N TYR A 117 -14.86 3.81 1.47
CA TYR A 117 -13.86 2.76 1.68
C TYR A 117 -14.47 1.42 2.13
N SER A 118 -15.77 1.18 1.91
CA SER A 118 -16.47 0.00 2.42
C SER A 118 -15.88 -1.33 1.96
N ASN A 119 -15.21 -1.35 0.81
CA ASN A 119 -14.58 -2.55 0.26
C ASN A 119 -13.03 -2.53 0.36
N VAL A 120 -12.46 -1.64 1.18
CA VAL A 120 -11.03 -1.66 1.49
C VAL A 120 -10.75 -2.71 2.56
N TRP A 121 -9.80 -3.60 2.27
CA TRP A 121 -9.32 -4.65 3.18
C TRP A 121 -7.89 -4.43 3.65
N TYR A 122 -7.10 -3.69 2.88
CA TYR A 122 -5.68 -3.51 3.14
C TYR A 122 -5.28 -2.04 3.08
N ILE A 123 -4.43 -1.62 4.01
CA ILE A 123 -3.76 -0.32 3.98
C ILE A 123 -2.26 -0.59 3.93
N ILE A 124 -1.58 -0.10 2.91
CA ILE A 124 -0.12 -0.10 2.82
C ILE A 124 0.33 1.30 3.25
N PHE A 125 0.84 1.46 4.46
CA PHE A 125 1.49 2.69 4.91
C PHE A 125 2.98 2.62 4.58
N GLU A 126 3.33 3.08 3.38
CA GLU A 126 4.70 2.99 2.90
C GLU A 126 5.62 4.03 3.54
N GLU A 127 6.87 3.63 3.81
CA GLU A 127 7.91 4.47 4.42
C GLU A 127 7.46 5.16 5.72
N PHE A 128 6.82 4.38 6.61
CA PHE A 128 6.35 4.87 7.90
C PHE A 128 7.50 5.31 8.84
N MET A 129 8.74 4.86 8.64
CA MET A 129 9.89 5.36 9.39
C MET A 129 10.45 6.61 8.73
N VAL A 130 10.71 7.64 9.53
CA VAL A 130 11.33 8.88 9.05
C VAL A 130 12.85 8.83 9.19
N ASP A 131 13.55 9.48 8.27
CA ASP A 131 15.00 9.70 8.37
C ASP A 131 15.35 10.95 9.21
N GLY A 132 14.36 11.78 9.54
CA GLY A 132 14.52 13.03 10.29
C GLY A 132 15.07 14.20 9.47
N VAL A 133 15.42 13.98 8.20
CA VAL A 133 16.04 14.95 7.29
C VAL A 133 15.06 15.35 6.19
N THR A 134 14.58 14.37 5.42
CA THR A 134 13.69 14.58 4.27
C THR A 134 12.22 14.42 4.66
N SER A 135 11.95 13.64 5.70
CA SER A 135 10.61 13.45 6.26
C SER A 135 10.63 13.56 7.78
N ARG A 136 9.49 13.97 8.36
CA ARG A 136 9.26 14.06 9.81
C ARG A 136 7.87 13.56 10.14
N TYR A 137 7.69 13.06 11.35
CA TYR A 137 6.40 12.63 11.85
C TYR A 137 5.42 13.81 11.98
N LEU A 138 4.13 13.55 11.76
CA LEU A 138 3.08 14.57 11.85
C LEU A 138 2.97 15.19 13.25
N GLY A 139 2.71 16.50 13.29
CA GLY A 139 2.53 17.25 14.54
C GLY A 139 3.77 17.25 15.43
N GLN A 140 4.96 17.43 14.83
CA GLN A 140 6.25 17.36 15.54
C GLN A 140 6.46 16.02 16.27
N GLY A 141 5.96 14.92 15.70
CA GLY A 141 6.12 13.57 16.28
C GLY A 141 5.07 13.16 17.31
N THR A 142 4.11 14.02 17.65
CA THR A 142 3.15 13.72 18.72
C THR A 142 1.75 13.34 18.22
N LYS A 143 1.44 13.60 16.94
CA LYS A 143 0.06 13.47 16.42
C LYS A 143 -0.13 12.36 15.40
N GLU A 144 0.95 11.79 14.86
CA GLU A 144 0.83 10.86 13.74
C GLU A 144 -0.03 9.64 14.07
N VAL A 145 0.22 9.02 15.23
CA VAL A 145 -0.54 7.86 15.68
C VAL A 145 -2.03 8.21 15.79
N SER A 146 -2.38 9.31 16.46
CA SER A 146 -3.80 9.68 16.62
C SER A 146 -4.47 10.07 15.30
N VAL A 147 -3.74 10.69 14.37
CA VAL A 147 -4.25 10.98 13.01
C VAL A 147 -4.43 9.69 12.22
N PHE A 148 -3.49 8.75 12.32
CA PHE A 148 -3.58 7.43 11.71
C PHE A 148 -4.77 6.63 12.24
N GLU A 149 -4.95 6.53 13.55
CA GLU A 149 -6.09 5.82 14.15
C GLU A 149 -7.43 6.40 13.68
N ASN A 150 -7.58 7.72 13.66
CA ASN A 150 -8.78 8.38 13.15
C ASN A 150 -9.05 8.07 11.66
N PHE A 151 -7.97 7.98 10.86
CA PHE A 151 -8.06 7.57 9.47
C PHE A 151 -8.45 6.09 9.35
N TYR A 152 -7.80 5.21 10.11
CA TYR A 152 -8.10 3.78 10.16
C TYR A 152 -9.58 3.54 10.50
N GLU A 153 -10.11 4.19 11.54
CA GLU A 153 -11.53 4.09 11.92
C GLU A 153 -12.49 4.57 10.81
N THR A 154 -12.09 5.59 10.04
CA THR A 154 -12.87 6.06 8.89
C THR A 154 -12.94 5.01 7.77
N VAL A 155 -11.89 4.19 7.61
CA VAL A 155 -11.78 3.12 6.62
C VAL A 155 -12.47 1.85 7.10
N ALA A 156 -12.14 1.39 8.31
CA ALA A 156 -12.63 0.14 8.89
C ALA A 156 -14.12 0.22 9.23
N ARG A 157 -14.60 1.34 9.80
CA ARG A 157 -16.00 1.54 10.20
C ARG A 157 -16.58 0.33 10.94
N LEU A 158 -15.97 -0.03 12.07
CA LEU A 158 -16.32 -1.19 12.91
C LEU A 158 -16.03 -2.57 12.30
N ARG A 159 -15.55 -2.66 11.05
CA ARG A 159 -15.11 -3.93 10.48
C ARG A 159 -13.78 -4.34 11.08
N ASP A 160 -13.66 -5.62 11.42
CA ASP A 160 -12.48 -6.25 12.02
C ASP A 160 -11.57 -6.94 10.98
N ASN A 161 -11.86 -6.76 9.69
CA ASN A 161 -11.19 -7.44 8.58
C ASN A 161 -10.15 -6.60 7.85
N VAL A 162 -9.95 -5.33 8.24
CA VAL A 162 -8.94 -4.45 7.65
C VAL A 162 -7.57 -4.74 8.26
N ARG A 163 -6.54 -4.90 7.44
CA ARG A 163 -5.17 -5.15 7.89
C ARG A 163 -4.25 -4.05 7.37
N VAL A 164 -3.29 -3.63 8.19
CA VAL A 164 -2.34 -2.57 7.85
C VAL A 164 -0.94 -3.16 7.75
N PHE A 165 -0.26 -2.81 6.66
CA PHE A 165 1.16 -3.06 6.43
C PHE A 165 1.90 -1.74 6.58
N PHE A 166 2.75 -1.64 7.60
CA PHE A 166 3.71 -0.54 7.79
C PHE A 166 5.07 -0.96 7.23
#